data_AF-A0A9R1NWG4-F1
#
_entry.id   AF-A0A9R1NWG4-F1
#
_cell.length_a   1.000
_cell.length_b   1.000
_cell.length_c   1.000
_cell.angle_alpha   90.00
_cell.angle_beta   90.00
_cell.angle_gamma   90.00
#
_symmetry.space_group_name_H-M   'P 1'
#
loop_
_entity.id
_entity.type
_entity.pdbx_description
1 polymer ?
#
loop_
_entity_poly.entity_id
_entity_poly.type
_entity_poly.pdbx_seq_one_letter_code
_entity_poly.pdbx_strand_id
1 'polypeptide(L)'
;MVNYRTNLFHQADVEVSFEVPSLEGAEALDPALANDAQKLCSLRGADVEGGVGPFGLWVLASSKLEEKTAVFFQVFKAARNINSTKPVVLMCSDPTTSSLNPNLYKPTFAGFVDTDIAKGKISLRSLIDRSVIESFGAGGRTCILSRVYPTLALGKNAHLHVFNNGKADIKVSQLTAWEMKKPALMNGA
;
A
#
# COMPACT_ATOMS: atom_id res chain seq x y z
N MET A 1 -18.71 -12.76 -0.51
CA MET A 1 -18.89 -12.61 -1.97
C MET A 1 -18.29 -11.26 -2.34
N VAL A 2 -17.08 -11.24 -2.94
CA VAL A 2 -16.43 -9.99 -3.37
C VAL A 2 -16.93 -9.71 -4.79
N ASN A 3 -17.74 -8.68 -4.96
CA ASN A 3 -18.28 -8.30 -6.27
C ASN A 3 -17.21 -7.52 -7.04
N TYR A 4 -16.56 -8.16 -8.01
CA TYR A 4 -15.76 -7.46 -9.02
C TYR A 4 -16.68 -7.05 -10.18
N ARG A 5 -16.97 -5.75 -10.30
CA ARG A 5 -17.61 -5.14 -11.49
C ARG A 5 -16.67 -4.13 -12.15
N THR A 6 -15.38 -4.45 -12.28
CA THR A 6 -14.40 -3.49 -12.81
C THR A 6 -13.52 -4.18 -13.85
N ASN A 7 -13.55 -3.69 -15.10
CA ASN A 7 -12.68 -4.17 -16.17
C ASN A 7 -11.49 -3.22 -16.42
N LEU A 8 -11.42 -2.09 -15.70
CA LEU A 8 -10.42 -1.04 -15.89
C LEU A 8 -9.82 -0.62 -14.53
N PHE A 9 -8.70 -1.22 -14.14
CA PHE A 9 -8.00 -0.87 -12.89
C PHE A 9 -7.02 0.29 -13.04
N HIS A 10 -6.84 0.81 -14.26
CA HIS A 10 -6.03 2.01 -14.47
C HIS A 10 -6.76 3.31 -14.06
N GLN A 11 -8.07 3.26 -13.80
CA GLN A 11 -8.87 4.41 -13.35
C GLN A 11 -9.95 3.90 -12.38
N ALA A 12 -9.58 3.81 -11.11
CA ALA A 12 -10.39 3.12 -10.10
C ALA A 12 -10.26 3.76 -8.71
N ASP A 13 -11.28 3.56 -7.89
CA ASP A 13 -11.26 3.83 -6.46
C ASP A 13 -11.36 2.49 -5.72
N VAL A 14 -10.38 2.19 -4.89
CA VAL A 14 -10.27 0.90 -4.19
C VAL A 14 -10.21 1.16 -2.70
N GLU A 15 -11.14 0.56 -1.96
CA GLU A 15 -11.15 0.56 -0.50
C GLU A 15 -11.04 -0.87 0.01
N VAL A 16 -10.07 -1.12 0.90
CA VAL A 16 -9.85 -2.41 1.53
C VAL A 16 -9.68 -2.26 3.03
N SER A 17 -10.29 -3.16 3.80
CA SER A 17 -10.14 -3.25 5.26
C SER A 17 -9.51 -4.58 5.63
N PHE A 18 -8.32 -4.51 6.21
CA PHE A 18 -7.57 -5.65 6.70
C PHE A 18 -7.87 -5.90 8.18
N GLU A 19 -8.02 -7.16 8.54
CA GLU A 19 -8.03 -7.67 9.89
C GLU A 19 -6.67 -8.32 10.19
N VAL A 20 -6.01 -7.90 11.28
CA VAL A 20 -4.72 -8.41 11.75
C VAL A 20 -4.98 -9.25 13.01
N PRO A 21 -5.10 -10.59 12.89
CA PRO A 21 -5.58 -11.43 13.99
C PRO A 21 -4.60 -11.54 15.16
N SER A 22 -3.30 -11.45 14.88
CA SER A 22 -2.25 -11.52 15.90
C SER A 22 -1.09 -10.57 15.56
N LEU A 23 -0.53 -9.96 16.60
CA LEU A 23 0.68 -9.14 16.54
C LEU A 23 1.89 -9.83 17.16
N GLU A 24 1.76 -11.09 17.57
CA GLU A 24 2.84 -11.85 18.22
C GLU A 24 4.08 -11.94 17.33
N GLY A 25 3.86 -12.17 16.03
CA GLY A 25 4.90 -12.24 15.00
C GLY A 25 5.46 -10.89 14.57
N ALA A 26 4.98 -9.75 15.10
CA ALA A 26 5.53 -8.44 14.73
C ALA A 26 6.98 -8.31 15.20
N GLU A 27 7.83 -7.81 14.31
CA GLU A 27 9.25 -7.56 14.57
C GLU A 27 9.44 -6.34 15.46
N ALA A 28 10.53 -6.28 16.21
CA ALA A 28 10.88 -5.08 16.95
C ALA A 28 11.34 -3.98 15.99
N LEU A 29 10.75 -2.78 16.09
CA LEU A 29 11.22 -1.62 15.34
C LEU A 29 12.65 -1.26 15.77
N ASP A 30 13.54 -1.08 14.79
CA ASP A 30 14.87 -0.54 15.03
C ASP A 30 14.73 0.91 15.56
N PRO A 31 15.23 1.21 16.76
CA PRO A 31 15.29 2.57 17.30
C PRO A 31 15.83 3.63 16.33
N ALA A 32 16.79 3.28 15.48
CA ALA A 32 17.40 4.20 14.51
C ALA A 32 16.43 4.59 13.38
N LEU A 33 15.41 3.77 13.12
CA LEU A 33 14.40 3.97 12.09
C LEU A 33 13.08 4.51 12.64
N ALA A 34 12.98 4.72 13.95
CA ALA A 34 11.74 5.13 14.64
C ALA A 34 11.16 6.46 14.14
N ASN A 35 12.00 7.33 13.57
CA ASN A 35 11.59 8.64 13.05
C ASN A 35 11.82 8.79 11.53
N ASP A 36 12.16 7.70 10.83
CA ASP A 36 12.45 7.72 9.39
C ASP A 36 11.66 6.62 8.66
N ALA A 37 10.36 6.89 8.47
CA ALA A 37 9.45 6.00 7.79
C ALA A 37 9.90 5.68 6.36
N GLN A 38 10.42 6.68 5.64
CA GLN A 38 10.84 6.52 4.25
C GLN A 38 12.06 5.61 4.14
N LYS A 39 13.07 5.79 4.99
CA LYS A 39 14.22 4.88 5.04
C LYS A 39 13.80 3.48 5.43
N LEU A 40 12.95 3.32 6.44
CA LEU A 40 12.41 2.02 6.85
C LEU A 40 11.73 1.32 5.67
N CYS A 41 10.86 2.03 4.95
CA CYS A 41 10.17 1.51 3.78
C CYS A 41 11.12 1.09 2.65
N SER A 42 12.18 1.88 2.41
CA SER A 42 13.21 1.53 1.41
C SER A 42 14.00 0.26 1.75
N LEU A 43 14.15 -0.05 3.05
CA LEU A 43 14.86 -1.25 3.53
C LEU A 43 13.93 -2.46 3.66
N ARG A 44 12.64 -2.21 3.89
CA ARG A 44 11.58 -3.21 4.07
C ARG A 44 10.52 -3.05 2.98
N GLY A 45 10.95 -3.08 1.71
CA GLY A 45 10.07 -2.95 0.55
C GLY A 45 9.06 -4.10 0.42
N ALA A 46 8.20 -4.04 -0.58
CA ALA A 46 7.08 -4.98 -0.72
C ALA A 46 7.49 -6.45 -0.93
N ASP A 47 8.66 -6.68 -1.53
CA ASP A 47 9.20 -8.02 -1.79
C ASP A 47 10.07 -8.55 -0.62
N VAL A 48 10.29 -7.77 0.44
CA VAL A 48 11.03 -8.19 1.64
C VAL A 48 10.05 -8.78 2.65
N GLU A 49 10.14 -10.10 2.88
CA GLU A 49 9.30 -10.79 3.88
C GLU A 49 9.53 -10.22 5.28
N GLY A 50 8.43 -9.93 5.99
CA GLY A 50 8.44 -9.46 7.37
C GLY A 50 7.53 -10.28 8.29
N GLY A 51 7.54 -9.95 9.57
CA GLY A 51 6.66 -10.57 10.57
C GLY A 51 5.17 -10.35 10.31
N VAL A 52 4.70 -9.11 10.48
CA VAL A 52 3.31 -8.70 10.18
C VAL A 52 3.34 -7.72 9.02
N GLY A 53 3.10 -8.26 7.83
CA GLY A 53 3.29 -7.57 6.56
C GLY A 53 4.70 -7.73 5.97
N PRO A 54 4.93 -7.22 4.76
CA PRO A 54 4.05 -6.30 4.03
C PRO A 54 2.74 -6.92 3.54
N PHE A 55 1.60 -6.24 3.78
CA PHE A 55 0.29 -6.61 3.24
C PHE A 55 -0.44 -5.38 2.71
N GLY A 56 -1.14 -5.51 1.58
CA GLY A 56 -1.74 -4.36 0.92
C GLY A 56 -2.22 -4.64 -0.49
N LEU A 57 -2.02 -3.67 -1.37
CA LEU A 57 -2.40 -3.69 -2.77
C LEU A 57 -1.18 -3.66 -3.68
N TRP A 58 -1.20 -4.43 -4.76
CA TRP A 58 -0.44 -4.14 -5.97
C TRP A 58 -1.37 -3.49 -6.98
N VAL A 59 -1.09 -2.22 -7.29
CA VAL A 59 -1.87 -1.41 -8.23
C VAL A 59 -1.06 -1.14 -9.49
N LEU A 60 -1.77 -0.89 -10.60
CA LEU A 60 -1.14 -0.71 -11.91
C LEU A 60 -0.14 -1.84 -12.20
N ALA A 61 -0.58 -3.08 -11.97
CA ALA A 61 0.24 -4.26 -12.14
C ALA A 61 0.07 -4.85 -13.55
N SER A 62 1.15 -5.39 -14.14
CA SER A 62 1.09 -6.18 -15.37
C SER A 62 0.62 -7.60 -15.07
N SER A 63 0.15 -8.32 -16.09
CA SER A 63 -0.46 -9.64 -15.92
C SER A 63 0.47 -10.70 -15.31
N LYS A 64 1.79 -10.59 -15.50
CA LYS A 64 2.79 -11.46 -14.85
C LYS A 64 3.57 -10.76 -13.76
N LEU A 65 3.08 -9.61 -13.27
CA LEU A 65 3.67 -8.83 -12.18
C LEU A 65 5.10 -8.33 -12.46
N GLU A 66 5.51 -8.22 -13.72
CA GLU A 66 6.78 -7.60 -14.12
C GLU A 66 6.81 -6.11 -13.78
N GLU A 67 5.66 -5.45 -13.84
CA GLU A 67 5.46 -4.11 -13.32
C GLU A 67 4.37 -4.15 -12.25
N LYS A 68 4.59 -3.46 -11.13
CA LYS A 68 3.60 -3.28 -10.06
C LYS A 68 4.01 -2.11 -9.18
N THR A 69 3.03 -1.37 -8.66
CA THR A 69 3.26 -0.42 -7.56
C THR A 69 2.63 -1.00 -6.30
N ALA A 70 3.40 -1.15 -5.23
CA ALA A 70 2.88 -1.71 -3.99
C ALA A 70 2.48 -0.60 -3.02
N VAL A 71 1.25 -0.64 -2.51
CA VAL A 71 0.78 0.21 -1.42
C VAL A 71 0.39 -0.68 -0.26
N PHE A 72 1.10 -0.60 0.85
CA PHE A 72 1.00 -1.62 1.89
C PHE A 72 1.23 -1.10 3.30
N PHE A 73 0.89 -1.93 4.27
CA PHE A 73 1.24 -1.75 5.67
C PHE A 73 2.25 -2.79 6.14
N GLN A 74 3.06 -2.39 7.12
CA GLN A 74 3.83 -3.28 8.00
C GLN A 74 3.60 -2.87 9.45
N VAL A 75 3.58 -3.84 10.35
CA VAL A 75 3.37 -3.60 11.78
C VAL A 75 4.57 -4.10 12.58
N PHE A 76 5.06 -3.23 13.45
CA PHE A 76 6.19 -3.47 14.32
C PHE A 76 5.77 -3.34 15.78
N LYS A 77 6.48 -4.04 16.68
CA LYS A 77 6.47 -3.71 18.10
C LYS A 77 7.18 -2.37 18.30
N ALA A 78 6.73 -1.59 19.28
CA ALA A 78 7.40 -0.35 19.65
C ALA A 78 8.89 -0.57 19.88
N ALA A 79 9.71 0.37 19.42
CA ALA A 79 11.15 0.32 19.66
C ALA A 79 11.42 0.45 21.17
N ARG A 80 12.45 -0.23 21.68
CA ARG A 80 12.74 -0.29 23.13
C ARG A 80 13.00 1.08 23.77
N ASN A 81 13.48 2.05 22.99
CA ASN A 81 13.72 3.42 23.45
C ASN A 81 12.48 4.33 23.37
N ILE A 82 11.38 3.85 22.80
CA ILE A 82 10.09 4.55 22.81
C ILE A 82 9.37 4.09 24.07
N ASN A 83 9.00 5.03 24.94
CA ASN A 83 8.20 4.74 26.14
C ASN A 83 6.72 4.52 25.77
N SER A 84 6.46 3.52 24.93
CA SER A 84 5.14 3.14 24.46
C SER A 84 5.09 1.63 24.26
N THR A 85 3.97 1.03 24.65
CA THR A 85 3.66 -0.38 24.34
C THR A 85 2.82 -0.51 23.08
N LYS A 86 2.45 0.61 22.45
CA LYS A 86 1.60 0.62 21.25
C LYS A 86 2.38 0.11 20.03
N PRO A 87 1.81 -0.81 19.23
CA PRO A 87 2.39 -1.21 17.95
C PRO A 87 2.60 0.00 17.03
N VAL A 88 3.66 -0.05 16.23
CA VAL A 88 3.96 0.96 15.22
C VAL A 88 3.51 0.44 13.87
N VAL A 89 2.66 1.22 13.19
CA VAL A 89 2.18 0.89 11.85
C VAL A 89 2.89 1.78 10.85
N LEU A 90 3.55 1.16 9.87
CA LEU A 90 4.15 1.82 8.72
C LEU A 90 3.21 1.68 7.53
N MET A 91 2.93 2.77 6.82
CA MET A 91 2.33 2.75 5.49
C MET A 91 3.40 3.08 4.45
N CYS A 92 3.44 2.30 3.38
CA CYS A 92 4.39 2.41 2.30
C CYS A 92 3.69 2.55 0.94
N SER A 93 4.30 3.35 0.07
CA SER A 93 4.12 3.30 -1.38
C SER A 93 5.49 3.00 -2.00
N ASP A 94 5.60 1.83 -2.60
CA ASP A 94 6.82 1.28 -3.19
C ASP A 94 6.65 1.14 -4.72
N PRO A 95 7.19 2.11 -5.49
CA PRO A 95 7.17 2.07 -6.94
C PRO A 95 8.45 1.47 -7.54
N THR A 96 9.31 0.81 -6.77
CA THR A 96 10.62 0.34 -7.26
C THR A 96 10.50 -0.56 -8.51
N THR A 97 9.43 -1.35 -8.58
CA THR A 97 9.06 -2.22 -9.72
C THR A 97 7.89 -1.67 -10.54
N SER A 98 7.57 -0.36 -10.47
CA SER A 98 6.40 0.20 -11.15
C SER A 98 6.56 0.38 -12.66
N SER A 99 7.76 0.21 -13.20
CA SER A 99 8.07 0.44 -14.60
C SER A 99 9.35 -0.25 -15.04
N LEU A 100 9.33 -0.83 -16.23
CA LEU A 100 10.50 -1.39 -16.91
C LEU A 100 11.45 -0.31 -17.46
N ASN A 101 11.03 0.96 -17.50
CA ASN A 101 11.92 2.04 -17.88
C ASN A 101 12.95 2.27 -16.75
N PRO A 102 14.26 2.08 -17.01
CA PRO A 102 15.30 2.24 -16.00
C PRO A 102 15.61 3.71 -15.68
N ASN A 103 15.21 4.65 -16.54
CA ASN A 103 15.52 6.08 -16.41
C ASN A 103 14.51 6.85 -15.53
N LEU A 104 13.56 6.16 -14.92
CA LEU A 104 12.57 6.78 -14.06
C LEU A 104 13.05 6.87 -12.61
N TYR A 105 12.82 8.02 -11.99
CA TYR A 105 12.94 8.18 -10.55
C TYR A 105 11.78 7.46 -9.85
N LYS A 106 12.11 6.41 -9.07
CA LYS A 106 11.15 5.52 -8.41
C LYS A 106 11.43 5.40 -6.90
N PRO A 107 11.42 6.51 -6.13
CA PRO A 107 11.66 6.46 -4.69
C PRO A 107 10.48 5.80 -3.96
N THR A 108 10.77 5.13 -2.86
CA THR A 108 9.72 4.76 -1.91
C THR A 108 9.24 6.00 -1.15
N PHE A 109 7.96 6.02 -0.81
CA PHE A 109 7.36 7.01 0.08
C PHE A 109 6.67 6.30 1.23
N ALA A 110 6.68 6.89 2.42
CA ALA A 110 6.08 6.26 3.58
C ALA A 110 5.70 7.26 4.66
N GLY A 111 4.85 6.81 5.58
CA GLY A 111 4.53 7.50 6.81
C GLY A 111 4.11 6.52 7.89
N PHE A 112 4.39 6.86 9.14
CA PHE A 112 3.80 6.14 10.27
C PHE A 112 2.32 6.51 10.40
N VAL A 113 1.50 5.51 10.71
CA VAL A 113 0.05 5.65 10.85
C VAL A 113 -0.29 5.70 12.33
N ASP A 114 -0.77 6.84 12.82
CA ASP A 114 -1.26 6.97 14.19
C ASP A 114 -2.64 6.29 14.34
N THR A 115 -2.65 4.97 14.46
CA THR A 115 -3.87 4.19 14.61
C THR A 115 -3.73 3.11 15.67
N ASP A 116 -4.83 2.81 16.36
CA ASP A 116 -4.88 1.70 17.30
C ASP A 116 -5.20 0.39 16.57
N ILE A 117 -4.15 -0.29 16.10
CA ILE A 117 -4.29 -1.60 15.46
C ILE A 117 -4.42 -2.74 16.47
N ALA A 118 -4.40 -2.48 17.78
CA ALA A 118 -4.66 -3.51 18.79
C ALA A 118 -6.11 -4.03 18.70
N LYS A 119 -7.02 -3.23 18.14
CA LYS A 119 -8.39 -3.64 17.78
C LYS A 119 -8.47 -4.48 16.50
N GLY A 120 -7.33 -4.75 15.88
CA GLY A 120 -7.17 -5.73 14.81
C GLY A 120 -7.68 -5.29 13.44
N LYS A 121 -7.92 -4.00 13.17
CA LYS A 121 -8.39 -3.52 11.86
C LYS A 121 -7.62 -2.31 11.34
N ILE A 122 -7.33 -2.29 10.03
CA ILE A 122 -6.77 -1.14 9.33
C ILE A 122 -7.31 -1.03 7.91
N SER A 123 -7.68 0.18 7.49
CA SER A 123 -8.19 0.47 6.16
C SER A 123 -7.14 1.10 5.26
N LEU A 124 -7.17 0.76 3.99
CA LEU A 124 -6.44 1.44 2.92
C LEU A 124 -7.44 1.83 1.82
N ARG A 125 -7.41 3.09 1.42
CA ARG A 125 -8.06 3.56 0.18
C ARG A 125 -6.99 3.98 -0.81
N SER A 126 -7.11 3.60 -2.07
CA SER A 126 -6.25 4.07 -3.15
C SER A 126 -7.08 4.54 -4.34
N LEU A 127 -6.96 5.83 -4.66
CA LEU A 127 -7.44 6.39 -5.92
C LEU A 127 -6.35 6.18 -6.97
N ILE A 128 -6.67 5.47 -8.03
CA ILE A 128 -5.76 5.14 -9.12
C ILE A 128 -6.24 5.89 -10.36
N ASP A 129 -5.41 6.76 -10.91
CA ASP A 129 -5.67 7.43 -12.19
C ASP A 129 -4.41 7.45 -13.06
N ARG A 130 -4.23 6.36 -13.80
CA ARG A 130 -3.18 6.12 -14.79
C ARG A 130 -1.77 6.26 -14.24
N SER A 131 -1.26 7.49 -14.13
CA SER A 131 0.10 7.80 -13.68
C SER A 131 0.16 8.36 -12.26
N VAL A 132 -0.99 8.44 -11.58
CA VAL A 132 -1.08 8.91 -10.21
C VAL A 132 -1.81 7.89 -9.35
N ILE A 133 -1.31 7.70 -8.14
CA ILE A 133 -1.93 6.91 -7.09
C ILE A 133 -1.97 7.78 -5.83
N GLU A 134 -3.16 8.01 -5.28
CA GLU A 134 -3.39 8.68 -4.01
C GLU A 134 -3.87 7.66 -2.99
N SER A 135 -3.07 7.43 -1.95
CA SER A 135 -3.32 6.39 -0.96
C SER A 135 -3.57 6.97 0.41
N PHE A 136 -4.60 6.49 1.09
CA PHE A 136 -5.10 6.98 2.38
C PHE A 136 -5.14 5.81 3.37
N GLY A 137 -4.22 5.81 4.33
CA GLY A 137 -4.18 4.85 5.43
C GLY A 137 -5.04 5.29 6.60
N ALA A 138 -5.77 4.34 7.20
CA ALA A 138 -6.60 4.54 8.39
C ALA A 138 -7.56 5.75 8.29
N GLY A 139 -8.25 5.89 7.15
CA GLY A 139 -9.20 6.99 6.93
C GLY A 139 -8.52 8.35 6.66
N GLY A 140 -7.29 8.36 6.15
CA GLY A 140 -6.56 9.58 5.80
C GLY A 140 -5.65 10.13 6.91
N ARG A 141 -5.40 9.33 7.96
CA ARG A 141 -4.38 9.67 8.97
C ARG A 141 -2.98 9.71 8.39
N THR A 142 -2.74 8.92 7.36
CA THR A 142 -1.53 8.98 6.53
C THR A 142 -1.96 9.01 5.07
N CYS A 143 -1.45 9.99 4.33
CA CYS A 143 -1.74 10.17 2.91
C CYS A 143 -0.42 10.11 2.13
N ILE A 144 -0.39 9.33 1.05
CA ILE A 144 0.77 9.22 0.17
C ILE A 144 0.31 9.39 -1.27
N LEU A 145 0.85 10.41 -1.93
CA LEU A 145 0.72 10.63 -3.36
C LEU A 145 1.94 10.01 -4.06
N SER A 146 1.73 9.24 -5.12
CA SER A 146 2.81 8.66 -5.92
C SER A 146 2.54 8.84 -7.40
N ARG A 147 3.61 9.11 -8.15
CA ARG A 147 3.60 9.16 -9.61
C ARG A 147 4.33 7.95 -10.15
N VAL A 148 3.71 7.23 -11.09
CA VAL A 148 4.27 6.03 -11.71
C VAL A 148 3.99 6.02 -13.21
N TYR A 149 4.87 5.37 -13.97
CA TYR A 149 4.79 5.37 -15.43
C TYR A 149 5.08 3.95 -15.97
N PRO A 150 4.17 2.99 -15.76
CA PRO A 150 4.31 1.63 -16.29
C PRO A 150 4.36 1.64 -17.82
N THR A 151 5.00 0.62 -18.38
CA THR A 151 5.12 0.39 -19.83
C THR A 151 4.21 -0.73 -20.33
N LEU A 152 3.86 -1.68 -19.45
CA LEU A 152 2.99 -2.82 -19.69
C LEU A 152 1.62 -2.65 -19.04
N ALA A 153 1.58 -2.17 -17.79
CA ALA A 153 0.36 -2.04 -17.00
C ALA A 153 -0.47 -0.80 -17.37
N LEU A 154 -0.87 -0.73 -18.64
CA LEU A 154 -1.57 0.41 -19.24
C LEU A 154 -2.99 0.02 -19.66
N GLY A 155 -3.96 0.90 -19.39
CA GLY A 155 -5.34 0.71 -19.83
C GLY A 155 -5.93 -0.60 -19.29
N LYS A 156 -6.45 -1.44 -20.19
CA LYS A 156 -7.01 -2.77 -19.87
C LYS A 156 -5.98 -3.80 -19.39
N ASN A 157 -4.68 -3.53 -19.55
CA ASN A 157 -3.59 -4.40 -19.09
C ASN A 157 -3.14 -4.05 -17.66
N ALA A 158 -3.73 -3.02 -17.05
CA ALA A 158 -3.52 -2.72 -15.65
C ALA A 158 -4.41 -3.64 -14.80
N HIS A 159 -3.79 -4.32 -13.84
CA HIS A 159 -4.43 -5.20 -12.90
C HIS A 159 -4.32 -4.65 -11.47
N LEU A 160 -5.22 -5.11 -10.61
CA LEU A 160 -5.26 -4.86 -9.18
C LEU A 160 -5.16 -6.19 -8.45
N HIS A 161 -4.24 -6.28 -7.50
CA HIS A 161 -4.12 -7.44 -6.62
C HIS A 161 -4.12 -7.00 -5.17
N VAL A 162 -4.67 -7.85 -4.30
CA VAL A 162 -4.42 -7.79 -2.86
C VAL A 162 -3.32 -8.80 -2.56
N PHE A 163 -2.35 -8.43 -1.72
CA PHE A 163 -1.25 -9.31 -1.37
C PHE A 163 -0.96 -9.32 0.13
N ASN A 164 -0.36 -10.41 0.57
CA ASN A 164 0.31 -10.53 1.85
C ASN A 164 1.62 -11.26 1.60
N ASN A 165 2.74 -10.61 1.89
CA ASN A 165 4.09 -11.15 1.82
C ASN A 165 4.77 -11.11 3.20
N GLY A 166 3.99 -11.07 4.28
CA GLY A 166 4.45 -11.29 5.65
C GLY A 166 4.16 -12.71 6.13
N LYS A 167 4.78 -13.09 7.24
CA LYS A 167 4.62 -14.41 7.88
C LYS A 167 3.27 -14.59 8.57
N ALA A 168 2.73 -13.51 9.12
CA ALA A 168 1.43 -13.54 9.79
C ALA A 168 0.28 -13.55 8.77
N ASP A 169 -0.77 -14.32 9.08
CA ASP A 169 -2.00 -14.31 8.31
C ASP A 169 -2.71 -12.95 8.44
N ILE A 170 -3.18 -12.43 7.32
CA ILE A 170 -3.95 -11.18 7.25
C ILE A 170 -5.28 -11.49 6.57
N LYS A 171 -6.38 -11.10 7.21
CA LYS A 171 -7.72 -11.31 6.66
C LYS A 171 -8.21 -10.07 5.96
N VAL A 172 -8.75 -10.20 4.75
CA VAL A 172 -9.49 -9.12 4.09
C VAL A 172 -10.94 -9.18 4.58
N SER A 173 -11.32 -8.23 5.43
CA SER A 173 -12.68 -8.17 5.99
C SER A 173 -13.68 -7.55 5.03
N GLN A 174 -13.23 -6.58 4.23
CA GLN A 174 -14.01 -5.93 3.20
C GLN A 174 -13.09 -5.44 2.10
N LEU A 175 -13.52 -5.57 0.85
CA LEU A 175 -12.90 -4.94 -0.31
C LEU A 175 -14.00 -4.44 -1.24
N THR A 176 -13.90 -3.18 -1.62
CA THR A 176 -14.76 -2.55 -2.61
C THR A 176 -13.88 -1.87 -3.65
N ALA A 177 -14.20 -2.08 -4.93
CA ALA A 177 -13.51 -1.43 -6.03
C ALA A 177 -14.54 -0.87 -7.00
N TRP A 178 -14.40 0.40 -7.32
CA TRP A 178 -15.23 1.12 -8.29
C TRP A 178 -14.40 1.50 -9.49
N GLU A 179 -14.94 1.23 -10.68
CA GLU A 179 -14.42 1.82 -11.91
C GLU A 179 -14.81 3.30 -11.94
N MET A 180 -13.81 4.16 -12.06
CA MET A 180 -14.00 5.61 -12.04
C MET A 180 -14.12 6.11 -13.47
N LYS A 181 -15.30 6.66 -13.83
CA LYS A 181 -15.48 7.31 -15.14
C LYS A 181 -14.66 8.58 -15.21
N LYS A 182 -14.30 8.98 -16.44
CA LYS A 182 -13.71 10.30 -16.68
C LYS A 182 -14.68 11.38 -16.17
N PRO A 183 -14.18 12.48 -15.57
CA PRO A 183 -15.02 13.58 -15.17
C PRO A 183 -15.70 14.19 -16.42
N ALA A 184 -16.94 14.66 -16.25
CA ALA A 184 -17.73 15.25 -17.35
C ALA A 184 -17.16 16.59 -17.83
N LEU A 185 -16.50 17.32 -16.91
CA LEU A 185 -15.80 18.56 -17.18
C LEU A 185 -14.39 18.41 -16.61
N MET A 186 -13.38 18.61 -17.45
CA MET A 186 -12.02 18.84 -16.94
C MET A 186 -11.97 20.31 -16.52
N ASN A 187 -11.42 20.60 -15.33
CA ASN A 187 -11.06 21.97 -14.99
C ASN A 187 -9.92 22.37 -15.94
N GLY A 188 -10.28 23.09 -17.01
CA GLY A 188 -9.33 23.62 -17.98
C GLY A 188 -8.83 24.98 -17.51
N ALA A 189 -7.51 25.07 -17.33
CA ALA A 189 -6.74 26.25 -17.71
C ALA A 189 -6.27 26.05 -19.16
#